data_AF-A0A956B762-F1
#
_entry.id   AF-A0A956B762-F1
#
_cell.length_a   1.000
_cell.length_b   1.000
_cell.length_c   1.000
_cell.angle_alpha   90.00
_cell.angle_beta   90.00
_cell.angle_gamma   90.00
#
_symmetry.space_group_name_H-M   'P 1'
#
loop_
_entity.id
_entity.type
_entity.pdbx_description
1 polymer ?
#
loop_
_entity_poly.entity_id
_entity_poly.type
_entity_poly.pdbx_seq_one_letter_code
_entity_poly.pdbx_strand_id
1 'polypeptide(L)'
;MYRKEVNAQSPLRILERSIHGGLGKGNLGVVMARAGVGKTAFLVQIGLDDLMQEKDVLHVALGQSLEHVQSWYDGLFDDMARDTNLEDRDAVRASVAKRRVIQAYSETRLAPEQLEKVVALYTQHLGINPSVILVDGCEWDDDVVAHAADLGAYKALARRLGAELWMTAQTHRHTAGVHPTRIPEPCSAYEKVIDVAVFLEPHDHLVRVRILKDHDNPNVDETHLELEPDTLQLVSDDKIVGPASMPARAYTLLSGGANGAEAEFGALAEEYGLTEINYSFAGRTTARSRGVVELSEAELKQGEVSGAYVEAQLHRQFPKTPQFRKMLQTIWHQVNTAGQVFVVGMILPDNTVNGGTGWAAELAKHFGKPVHVYDQEKKGWFTWTGKEWKTEEQPKVNRTRFTGTGTRFLSDEGKTAIRALFQASFGNPPVKNQG
;
A
#
# COMPACT_ATOMS: atom_id res chain seq x y z
N MET A 1 -11.75 -2.44 -27.71
CA MET A 1 -12.08 -1.02 -27.47
C MET A 1 -10.87 -0.16 -27.79
N TYR A 2 -11.09 1.02 -28.34
CA TYR A 2 -10.02 1.99 -28.57
C TYR A 2 -9.74 2.79 -27.30
N ARG A 3 -8.51 3.30 -27.18
CA ARG A 3 -8.01 4.08 -26.04
C ARG A 3 -8.98 5.16 -25.51
N LYS A 4 -9.65 5.89 -26.41
CA LYS A 4 -10.61 6.94 -26.04
C LYS A 4 -11.86 6.41 -25.34
N GLU A 5 -12.30 5.20 -25.71
CA GLU A 5 -13.49 4.54 -25.14
C GLU A 5 -13.18 4.03 -23.73
N VAL A 6 -11.98 3.48 -23.53
CA VAL A 6 -11.47 3.05 -22.21
C VAL A 6 -11.44 4.23 -21.23
N ASN A 7 -10.92 5.38 -21.65
CA ASN A 7 -10.87 6.58 -20.80
C ASN A 7 -12.25 7.09 -20.38
N ALA A 8 -13.27 6.93 -21.22
CA ALA A 8 -14.62 7.36 -20.91
C ALA A 8 -15.29 6.50 -19.83
N GLN A 9 -14.79 5.27 -19.63
CA GLN A 9 -15.28 4.30 -18.63
C GLN A 9 -14.46 4.29 -17.34
N SER A 10 -13.43 5.15 -17.24
CA SER A 10 -12.58 5.25 -16.06
C SER A 10 -13.38 5.57 -14.79
N PRO A 11 -13.18 4.84 -13.67
CA PRO A 11 -13.75 5.17 -12.37
C PRO A 11 -13.54 6.62 -11.93
N LEU A 12 -12.42 7.22 -12.37
CA LEU A 12 -12.09 8.61 -12.06
C LEU A 12 -13.06 9.60 -12.69
N ARG A 13 -13.85 9.23 -13.72
CA ARG A 13 -14.92 10.10 -14.25
C ARG A 13 -16.02 10.34 -13.22
N ILE A 14 -16.27 9.40 -12.32
CA ILE A 14 -17.22 9.59 -11.21
C ILE A 14 -16.63 10.59 -10.21
N LEU A 15 -15.34 10.45 -9.89
CA LEU A 15 -14.64 11.40 -9.04
C LEU A 15 -14.66 12.81 -9.64
N GLU A 16 -14.24 12.98 -10.90
CA GLU A 16 -14.21 14.28 -11.60
C GLU A 16 -15.56 14.98 -11.62
N ARG A 17 -16.65 14.23 -11.84
CA ARG A 17 -18.02 14.78 -11.77
C ARG A 17 -18.38 15.23 -10.37
N SER A 18 -17.93 14.49 -9.36
CA SER A 18 -18.21 14.77 -7.94
C SER A 18 -17.37 15.95 -7.40
N ILE A 19 -16.25 16.29 -8.05
CA ILE A 19 -15.44 17.49 -7.78
C ILE A 19 -15.61 18.57 -8.87
N HIS A 20 -16.79 18.64 -9.49
CA HIS A 20 -17.19 19.71 -10.42
C HIS A 20 -16.23 20.02 -11.58
N GLY A 21 -15.58 18.98 -12.15
CA GLY A 21 -14.73 19.12 -13.34
C GLY A 21 -13.27 18.72 -13.14
N GLY A 22 -12.92 18.09 -12.03
CA GLY A 22 -11.56 17.61 -11.74
C GLY A 22 -10.81 18.52 -10.78
N LEU A 23 -9.52 18.25 -10.56
CA LEU A 23 -8.68 19.09 -9.69
C LEU A 23 -8.37 20.44 -10.34
N GLY A 24 -8.14 20.48 -11.64
CA GLY A 24 -7.83 21.70 -12.36
C GLY A 24 -6.37 22.14 -12.22
N LYS A 25 -5.88 22.80 -13.28
CA LYS A 25 -4.46 23.16 -13.42
C LYS A 25 -4.00 24.14 -12.35
N GLY A 26 -2.85 23.84 -11.74
CA GLY A 26 -2.23 24.64 -10.68
C GLY A 26 -2.81 24.44 -9.30
N ASN A 27 -3.74 23.50 -9.14
CA ASN A 27 -4.34 23.15 -7.86
C ASN A 27 -3.67 21.91 -7.25
N LEU A 28 -3.78 21.79 -5.93
CA LEU A 28 -3.27 20.71 -5.10
C LEU A 28 -4.41 19.80 -4.65
N GLY A 29 -4.39 18.56 -5.09
CA GLY A 29 -5.20 17.46 -4.60
C GLY A 29 -4.41 16.62 -3.59
N VAL A 30 -5.03 16.26 -2.47
CA VAL A 30 -4.39 15.39 -1.47
C VAL A 30 -5.22 14.13 -1.24
N VAL A 31 -4.58 12.97 -1.41
CA VAL A 31 -5.18 11.65 -1.18
C VAL A 31 -4.70 11.11 0.16
N MET A 32 -5.61 11.07 1.12
CA MET A 32 -5.37 10.68 2.50
C MET A 32 -5.88 9.27 2.76
N ALA A 33 -5.09 8.47 3.46
CA ALA A 33 -5.54 7.18 3.94
C ALA A 33 -4.59 6.64 5.00
N ARG A 34 -5.09 5.65 5.74
CA ARG A 34 -4.24 4.81 6.59
C ARG A 34 -3.21 4.05 5.74
N ALA A 35 -2.18 3.54 6.39
CA ALA A 35 -1.20 2.70 5.71
C ALA A 35 -1.84 1.43 5.15
N GLY A 36 -1.50 1.07 3.92
CA GLY A 36 -1.98 -0.14 3.24
C GLY A 36 -3.40 -0.07 2.65
N VAL A 37 -4.04 1.10 2.60
CA VAL A 37 -5.40 1.25 2.04
C VAL A 37 -5.41 1.40 0.51
N GLY A 38 -4.28 1.69 -0.14
CA GLY A 38 -4.21 1.82 -1.61
C GLY A 38 -3.93 3.22 -2.15
N LYS A 39 -3.30 4.12 -1.37
CA LYS A 39 -2.95 5.48 -1.81
C LYS A 39 -2.11 5.50 -3.09
N THR A 40 -1.04 4.69 -3.13
CA THR A 40 -0.17 4.53 -4.31
C THR A 40 -0.96 4.05 -5.52
N ALA A 41 -1.79 3.02 -5.35
CA ALA A 41 -2.66 2.52 -6.42
C ALA A 41 -3.56 3.64 -6.98
N PHE A 42 -4.11 4.50 -6.11
CA PHE A 42 -4.99 5.59 -6.49
C PHE A 42 -4.27 6.68 -7.28
N LEU A 43 -3.08 7.09 -6.86
CA LEU A 43 -2.27 8.03 -7.64
C LEU A 43 -1.82 7.43 -8.97
N VAL A 44 -1.43 6.16 -8.99
CA VAL A 44 -1.04 5.48 -10.23
C VAL A 44 -2.22 5.41 -11.20
N GLN A 45 -3.45 5.23 -10.73
CA GLN A 45 -4.64 5.32 -11.58
C GLN A 45 -4.84 6.72 -12.16
N ILE A 46 -4.69 7.79 -11.36
CA ILE A 46 -4.75 9.17 -11.87
C ILE A 46 -3.71 9.36 -12.99
N GLY A 47 -2.48 8.92 -12.74
CA GLY A 47 -1.41 8.98 -13.74
C GLY A 47 -1.73 8.15 -14.98
N LEU A 48 -2.25 6.94 -14.81
CA LEU A 48 -2.58 6.06 -15.92
C LEU A 48 -3.72 6.62 -16.78
N ASP A 49 -4.74 7.21 -16.17
CA ASP A 49 -5.84 7.88 -16.88
C ASP A 49 -5.34 9.03 -17.75
N ASP A 50 -4.48 9.90 -17.20
CA ASP A 50 -3.89 11.01 -17.93
C ASP A 50 -2.92 10.54 -19.02
N LEU A 51 -2.11 9.51 -18.74
CA LEU A 51 -1.27 8.85 -19.74
C LEU A 51 -2.14 8.31 -20.87
N MET A 52 -3.26 7.67 -20.56
CA MET A 52 -4.20 7.15 -21.56
C MET A 52 -4.93 8.28 -22.30
N GLN A 53 -4.96 9.51 -21.80
CA GLN A 53 -5.39 10.70 -22.55
C GLN A 53 -4.26 11.37 -23.36
N GLU A 54 -3.10 10.72 -23.50
CA GLU A 54 -1.91 11.22 -24.20
C GLU A 54 -1.26 12.45 -23.55
N LYS A 55 -1.50 12.63 -22.25
CA LYS A 55 -0.82 13.65 -21.45
C LYS A 55 0.47 13.09 -20.88
N ASP A 56 1.39 13.99 -20.60
CA ASP A 56 2.67 13.66 -19.97
C ASP A 56 2.51 13.66 -18.44
N VAL A 57 3.11 12.67 -17.78
CA VAL A 57 2.98 12.44 -16.34
C VAL A 57 4.34 12.34 -15.68
N LEU A 58 4.53 13.12 -14.62
CA LEU A 58 5.67 12.99 -13.70
C LEU A 58 5.18 12.37 -12.40
N HIS A 59 5.71 11.20 -12.04
CA HIS A 59 5.47 10.57 -10.75
C HIS A 59 6.75 10.60 -9.92
N VAL A 60 6.72 11.31 -8.80
CA VAL A 60 7.78 11.36 -7.80
C VAL A 60 7.43 10.41 -6.66
N ALA A 61 8.24 9.37 -6.48
CA ALA A 61 8.04 8.34 -5.48
C ALA A 61 9.05 8.50 -4.34
N LEU A 62 8.56 8.82 -3.14
CA LEU A 62 9.38 9.07 -1.95
C LEU A 62 9.35 7.85 -1.03
N GLY A 63 10.52 7.40 -0.56
CA GLY A 63 10.65 6.20 0.26
C GLY A 63 10.29 4.89 -0.45
N GLN A 64 10.20 4.89 -1.78
CA GLN A 64 9.83 3.76 -2.63
C GLN A 64 10.85 3.56 -3.75
N SER A 65 10.99 2.33 -4.25
CA SER A 65 11.86 2.06 -5.40
C SER A 65 11.15 2.35 -6.73
N LEU A 66 11.95 2.66 -7.76
CA LEU A 66 11.46 2.86 -9.12
C LEU A 66 10.73 1.60 -9.63
N GLU A 67 11.30 0.43 -9.38
CA GLU A 67 10.74 -0.86 -9.81
C GLU A 67 9.38 -1.10 -9.16
N HIS A 68 9.22 -0.76 -7.88
CA HIS A 68 7.95 -0.91 -7.16
C HIS A 68 6.84 -0.10 -7.85
N VAL A 69 7.07 1.19 -8.10
CA VAL A 69 6.07 2.05 -8.76
C VAL A 69 5.82 1.64 -10.21
N GLN A 70 6.85 1.26 -10.96
CA GLN A 70 6.68 0.72 -12.32
C GLN A 70 5.77 -0.53 -12.32
N SER A 71 5.91 -1.40 -11.32
CA SER A 71 5.09 -2.60 -11.14
C SER A 71 3.61 -2.28 -10.99
N TRP A 72 3.31 -1.22 -10.23
CA TRP A 72 1.95 -0.73 -10.06
C TRP A 72 1.34 -0.30 -11.39
N TYR A 73 2.04 0.52 -12.16
CA TYR A 73 1.55 0.92 -13.47
C TYR A 73 1.37 -0.25 -14.43
N ASP A 74 2.32 -1.19 -14.45
CA ASP A 74 2.24 -2.33 -15.36
C ASP A 74 1.07 -3.25 -15.01
N GLY A 75 0.87 -3.53 -13.72
CA GLY A 75 -0.24 -4.33 -13.23
C GLY A 75 -1.61 -3.68 -13.49
N LEU A 76 -1.76 -2.40 -13.15
CA LEU A 76 -3.02 -1.67 -13.38
C LEU A 76 -3.32 -1.47 -14.87
N PHE A 77 -2.29 -1.27 -15.72
CA PHE A 77 -2.49 -1.24 -17.16
C PHE A 77 -2.96 -2.59 -17.71
N ASP A 78 -2.33 -3.70 -17.29
CA ASP A 78 -2.71 -5.02 -17.78
C ASP A 78 -4.13 -5.39 -17.40
N ASP A 79 -4.52 -5.05 -16.17
CA ASP A 79 -5.86 -5.27 -15.66
C ASP A 79 -6.90 -4.47 -16.45
N MET A 80 -6.69 -3.15 -16.59
CA MET A 80 -7.53 -2.27 -17.41
C MET A 80 -7.61 -2.75 -18.87
N ALA A 81 -6.49 -3.14 -19.47
CA ALA A 81 -6.44 -3.59 -20.86
C ALA A 81 -7.19 -4.91 -21.08
N ARG A 82 -7.11 -5.83 -20.12
CA ARG A 82 -7.87 -7.09 -20.14
C ARG A 82 -9.37 -6.82 -20.04
N ASP A 83 -9.78 -6.00 -19.10
CA ASP A 83 -11.20 -5.82 -18.76
C ASP A 83 -11.96 -5.03 -19.81
N THR A 84 -11.28 -4.12 -20.51
CA THR A 84 -11.85 -3.34 -21.61
C THR A 84 -11.65 -3.97 -22.99
N ASN A 85 -10.95 -5.11 -23.06
CA ASN A 85 -10.51 -5.73 -24.31
C ASN A 85 -9.82 -4.69 -25.22
N LEU A 86 -8.81 -4.00 -24.67
CA LEU A 86 -8.08 -2.94 -25.35
C LEU A 86 -7.35 -3.50 -26.58
N GLU A 87 -7.55 -2.87 -27.73
CA GLU A 87 -6.83 -3.19 -28.97
C GLU A 87 -5.41 -2.62 -28.94
N ASP A 88 -4.50 -3.24 -29.69
CA ASP A 88 -3.10 -2.79 -29.84
C ASP A 88 -2.36 -2.55 -28.52
N ARG A 89 -2.56 -3.45 -27.55
CA ARG A 89 -2.02 -3.36 -26.17
C ARG A 89 -0.55 -2.96 -26.12
N ASP A 90 0.29 -3.56 -26.96
CA ASP A 90 1.73 -3.28 -26.99
C ASP A 90 2.05 -1.86 -27.46
N ALA A 91 1.34 -1.38 -28.47
CA ALA A 91 1.51 -0.01 -28.98
C ALA A 91 1.03 1.02 -27.95
N VAL A 92 -0.11 0.76 -27.30
CA VAL A 92 -0.63 1.64 -26.23
C VAL A 92 0.33 1.64 -25.04
N ARG A 93 0.82 0.48 -24.61
CA ARG A 93 1.81 0.36 -23.52
C ARG A 93 3.08 1.15 -23.84
N ALA A 94 3.59 1.05 -25.07
CA ALA A 94 4.75 1.83 -25.50
C ALA A 94 4.46 3.35 -25.50
N SER A 95 3.25 3.77 -25.88
CA SER A 95 2.83 5.18 -25.79
C SER A 95 2.77 5.67 -24.35
N VAL A 96 2.21 4.87 -23.43
CA VAL A 96 2.15 5.18 -22.00
C VAL A 96 3.56 5.31 -21.42
N ALA A 97 4.44 4.36 -21.70
CA ALA A 97 5.82 4.39 -21.21
C ALA A 97 6.62 5.61 -21.70
N LYS A 98 6.39 6.08 -22.94
CA LYS A 98 7.07 7.26 -23.51
C LYS A 98 6.68 8.60 -22.88
N ARG A 99 5.47 8.69 -22.31
CA ARG A 99 4.94 9.92 -21.71
C ARG A 99 5.03 9.94 -20.18
N ARG A 100 5.56 8.88 -19.60
CA ARG A 100 5.66 8.71 -18.15
C ARG A 100 7.10 8.83 -17.70
N VAL A 101 7.32 9.70 -16.72
CA VAL A 101 8.56 9.76 -15.95
C VAL A 101 8.27 9.32 -14.53
N ILE A 102 9.11 8.43 -14.00
CA ILE A 102 9.09 8.07 -12.58
C ILE A 102 10.43 8.44 -11.99
N GLN A 103 10.43 9.31 -10.98
CA GLN A 103 11.61 9.71 -10.23
C GLN A 103 11.46 9.18 -8.80
N ALA A 104 12.34 8.26 -8.41
CA ALA A 104 12.32 7.66 -7.07
C ALA A 104 13.41 8.26 -6.18
N TYR A 105 13.09 8.46 -4.90
CA TYR A 105 13.99 8.92 -3.85
C TYR A 105 13.92 7.98 -2.64
N SER A 106 15.04 7.78 -1.96
CA SER A 106 15.09 7.05 -0.70
C SER A 106 14.44 7.83 0.45
N GLU A 107 14.51 9.15 0.37
CA GLU A 107 13.95 10.09 1.32
C GLU A 107 12.44 10.20 1.17
N THR A 108 11.74 10.44 2.28
CA THR A 108 10.29 10.68 2.37
C THR A 108 9.92 12.17 2.24
N ARG A 109 10.94 13.01 1.98
CA ARG A 109 10.81 14.45 1.80
C ARG A 109 11.43 14.85 0.47
N LEU A 110 10.82 15.84 -0.15
CA LEU A 110 11.31 16.48 -1.36
C LEU A 110 11.40 17.98 -1.06
N ALA A 111 12.44 18.65 -1.55
CA ALA A 111 12.49 20.10 -1.54
C ALA A 111 11.89 20.67 -2.84
N PRO A 112 11.19 21.81 -2.82
CA PRO A 112 10.68 22.47 -4.03
C PRO A 112 11.72 22.63 -5.14
N GLU A 113 12.95 23.01 -4.79
CA GLU A 113 14.04 23.21 -5.76
C GLU A 113 14.47 21.90 -6.42
N GLN A 114 14.34 20.77 -5.72
CA GLN A 114 14.61 19.45 -6.31
C GLN A 114 13.54 19.10 -7.34
N LEU A 115 12.26 19.31 -7.03
CA LEU A 115 11.18 19.08 -7.98
C LEU A 115 11.33 19.96 -9.23
N GLU A 116 11.67 21.25 -9.04
CA GLU A 116 11.91 22.17 -10.16
C GLU A 116 13.06 21.70 -11.07
N LYS A 117 14.16 21.23 -10.48
CA LYS A 117 15.30 20.68 -11.25
C LYS A 117 14.91 19.45 -12.07
N VAL A 118 14.13 18.55 -11.47
CA VAL A 118 13.64 17.34 -12.12
C VAL A 118 12.75 17.69 -13.32
N VAL A 119 11.77 18.58 -13.10
CA VAL A 119 10.90 19.05 -14.18
C VAL A 119 11.70 19.72 -15.30
N ALA A 120 12.65 20.59 -14.95
CA ALA A 120 13.49 21.28 -15.93
C ALA A 120 14.33 20.30 -16.77
N LEU A 121 14.94 19.29 -16.12
CA LEU A 121 15.72 18.25 -16.78
C LEU A 121 14.89 17.53 -17.86
N TYR A 122 13.68 17.10 -17.52
CA TYR A 122 12.85 16.33 -18.44
C TYR A 122 12.19 17.19 -19.52
N THR A 123 11.80 18.41 -19.18
CA THR A 123 11.27 19.35 -20.15
C THR A 123 12.33 19.71 -21.20
N GLN A 124 13.56 20.00 -20.77
CA GLN A 124 14.64 20.45 -21.65
C GLN A 124 15.25 19.32 -22.49
N HIS A 125 15.40 18.11 -21.92
CA HIS A 125 16.13 17.03 -22.58
C HIS A 125 15.25 15.92 -23.16
N LEU A 126 14.05 15.70 -22.63
CA LEU A 126 13.12 14.67 -23.12
C LEU A 126 11.88 15.24 -23.81
N GLY A 127 11.67 16.57 -23.75
CA GLY A 127 10.48 17.22 -24.31
C GLY A 127 9.18 16.87 -23.58
N ILE A 128 9.29 16.29 -22.38
CA ILE A 128 8.14 15.87 -21.56
C ILE A 128 7.67 17.07 -20.74
N ASN A 129 6.44 17.50 -20.97
CA ASN A 129 5.82 18.65 -20.30
C ASN A 129 4.65 18.16 -19.44
N PRO A 130 4.91 17.78 -18.17
CA PRO A 130 3.93 17.08 -17.36
C PRO A 130 2.66 17.93 -17.19
N SER A 131 1.51 17.35 -17.55
CA SER A 131 0.19 17.93 -17.27
C SER A 131 -0.35 17.49 -15.90
N VAL A 132 0.26 16.47 -15.31
CA VAL A 132 0.02 16.06 -13.93
C VAL A 132 1.35 15.69 -13.26
N ILE A 133 1.50 16.13 -12.02
CA ILE A 133 2.60 15.82 -11.13
C ILE A 133 2.02 15.03 -9.96
N LEU A 134 2.51 13.82 -9.76
CA LEU A 134 2.14 12.93 -8.66
C LEU A 134 3.29 12.89 -7.66
N VAL A 135 3.04 13.12 -6.37
CA VAL A 135 4.04 12.97 -5.30
C VAL A 135 3.52 11.94 -4.29
N ASP A 136 4.08 10.73 -4.34
CA ASP A 136 3.71 9.61 -3.48
C ASP A 136 4.71 9.44 -2.34
N GLY A 137 4.23 9.05 -1.15
CA GLY A 137 5.06 8.76 0.02
C GLY A 137 5.56 9.96 0.81
N CYS A 138 5.06 11.17 0.55
CA CYS A 138 5.47 12.38 1.26
C CYS A 138 5.07 12.33 2.76
N GLU A 139 6.00 12.71 3.64
CA GLU A 139 5.73 12.96 5.06
C GLU A 139 5.11 14.35 5.28
N TRP A 140 4.14 14.41 6.20
CA TRP A 140 3.35 15.60 6.53
C TRP A 140 3.46 16.03 8.00
N ASP A 141 4.18 15.26 8.82
CA ASP A 141 4.39 15.54 10.25
C ASP A 141 5.70 16.32 10.39
N ASP A 142 5.63 17.64 10.19
CA ASP A 142 6.80 18.53 10.16
C ASP A 142 6.45 19.94 10.67
N ASP A 143 7.45 20.83 10.68
CA ASP A 143 7.22 22.26 10.90
C ASP A 143 6.13 22.78 9.94
N VAL A 144 4.98 23.14 10.53
CA VAL A 144 3.79 23.55 9.79
C VAL A 144 4.05 24.76 8.89
N VAL A 145 4.92 25.69 9.31
CA VAL A 145 5.19 26.90 8.53
C VAL A 145 6.08 26.58 7.34
N ALA A 146 7.16 25.82 7.57
CA ALA A 146 8.07 25.41 6.50
C ALA A 146 7.34 24.56 5.46
N HIS A 147 6.59 23.55 5.91
CA HIS A 147 5.86 22.66 5.01
C HIS A 147 4.75 23.40 4.23
N ALA A 148 4.04 24.34 4.86
CA ALA A 148 3.07 25.16 4.14
C ALA A 148 3.72 26.03 3.04
N ALA A 149 4.95 26.52 3.27
CA ALA A 149 5.72 27.24 2.26
C ALA A 149 6.11 26.32 1.09
N ASP A 150 6.56 25.10 1.38
CA ASP A 150 6.89 24.10 0.37
C ASP A 150 5.67 23.73 -0.49
N LEU A 151 4.52 23.45 0.15
CA LEU A 151 3.25 23.20 -0.55
C LEU A 151 2.85 24.39 -1.45
N GLY A 152 3.06 25.62 -0.99
CA GLY A 152 2.84 26.83 -1.78
C GLY A 152 3.75 26.89 -3.01
N ALA A 153 5.04 26.55 -2.85
CA ALA A 153 6.01 26.49 -3.94
C ALA A 153 5.64 25.39 -4.96
N TYR A 154 5.20 24.22 -4.51
CA TYR A 154 4.72 23.16 -5.39
C TYR A 154 3.51 23.59 -6.22
N LYS A 155 2.52 24.26 -5.60
CA LYS A 155 1.37 24.82 -6.34
C LYS A 155 1.81 25.86 -7.36
N ALA A 156 2.75 26.74 -7.00
CA ALA A 156 3.26 27.75 -7.92
C ALA A 156 3.96 27.11 -9.14
N LEU A 157 4.74 26.06 -8.93
CA LEU A 157 5.35 25.26 -10.00
C LEU A 157 4.27 24.62 -10.89
N ALA A 158 3.31 23.91 -10.29
CA ALA A 158 2.21 23.26 -11.02
C ALA A 158 1.43 24.28 -11.86
N ARG A 159 1.14 25.46 -11.31
CA ARG A 159 0.47 26.55 -12.04
C ARG A 159 1.29 27.05 -13.22
N ARG A 160 2.61 27.23 -13.05
CA ARG A 160 3.52 27.67 -14.12
C ARG A 160 3.59 26.66 -15.27
N LEU A 161 3.49 25.38 -14.98
CA LEU A 161 3.46 24.30 -15.97
C LEU A 161 2.07 24.09 -16.59
N GLY A 162 1.02 24.64 -15.96
CA GLY A 162 -0.36 24.30 -16.31
C GLY A 162 -0.68 22.83 -15.99
N ALA A 163 -0.10 22.31 -14.92
CA ALA A 163 -0.23 20.93 -14.47
C ALA A 163 -1.13 20.82 -13.23
N GLU A 164 -1.77 19.68 -13.06
CA GLU A 164 -2.38 19.26 -11.79
C GLU A 164 -1.32 18.72 -10.82
N LEU A 165 -1.48 18.94 -9.52
CA LEU A 165 -0.58 18.39 -8.49
C LEU A 165 -1.36 17.50 -7.53
N TRP A 166 -1.02 16.22 -7.49
CA TRP A 166 -1.59 15.26 -6.55
C TRP A 166 -0.54 14.75 -5.58
N MET A 167 -0.86 14.73 -4.28
CA MET A 167 0.03 14.22 -3.25
C MET A 167 -0.67 13.18 -2.37
N THR A 168 0.06 12.17 -1.90
CA THR A 168 -0.45 11.29 -0.84
C THR A 168 -0.14 11.82 0.55
N ALA A 169 -1.04 11.54 1.49
CA ALA A 169 -0.78 11.73 2.91
C ALA A 169 -1.18 10.49 3.72
N GLN A 170 -0.32 10.09 4.66
CA GLN A 170 -0.66 9.04 5.60
C GLN A 170 -1.40 9.62 6.81
N THR A 171 -2.54 9.03 7.13
CA THR A 171 -3.31 9.36 8.33
C THR A 171 -3.28 8.22 9.34
N HIS A 172 -3.54 8.53 10.61
CA HIS A 172 -3.54 7.55 11.69
C HIS A 172 -4.95 7.34 12.25
N ARG A 173 -5.22 6.13 12.76
CA ARG A 173 -6.55 5.75 13.26
C ARG A 173 -7.04 6.65 14.41
N HIS A 174 -6.13 7.14 15.25
CA HIS A 174 -6.46 7.99 16.39
C HIS A 174 -6.80 9.43 15.99
N THR A 175 -6.24 9.94 14.89
CA THR A 175 -6.48 11.31 14.43
C THR A 175 -7.65 11.43 13.45
N ALA A 176 -7.73 10.52 12.48
CA ALA A 176 -8.75 10.58 11.43
C ALA A 176 -10.12 10.03 11.86
N GLY A 177 -10.18 9.26 12.94
CA GLY A 177 -11.37 8.50 13.29
C GLY A 177 -11.69 7.41 12.26
N VAL A 178 -12.90 6.85 12.34
CA VAL A 178 -13.37 5.80 11.42
C VAL A 178 -13.98 6.38 10.15
N HIS A 179 -14.73 7.48 10.30
CA HIS A 179 -15.48 8.14 9.22
C HIS A 179 -15.22 9.66 9.26
N PRO A 180 -14.09 10.15 8.71
CA PRO A 180 -13.79 11.57 8.73
C PRO A 180 -14.79 12.35 7.88
N THR A 181 -15.30 13.47 8.42
CA THR A 181 -16.19 14.41 7.72
C THR A 181 -15.49 15.72 7.33
N ARG A 182 -14.21 15.85 7.72
CA ARG A 182 -13.33 16.98 7.44
C ARG A 182 -11.92 16.46 7.24
N ILE A 183 -11.04 17.27 6.64
CA ILE A 183 -9.62 16.93 6.47
C ILE A 183 -9.01 16.53 7.82
N PRO A 184 -8.52 15.30 8.00
CA PRO A 184 -7.90 14.85 9.24
C PRO A 184 -6.43 15.31 9.37
N GLU A 185 -5.87 15.21 10.58
CA GLU A 185 -4.43 15.38 10.78
C GLU A 185 -3.64 14.29 10.04
N PRO A 186 -2.43 14.63 9.53
CA PRO A 186 -1.75 15.92 9.67
C PRO A 186 -2.23 17.01 8.68
N CYS A 187 -2.98 16.64 7.65
CA CYS A 187 -3.36 17.55 6.55
C CYS A 187 -4.27 18.72 6.96
N SER A 188 -4.99 18.61 8.08
CA SER A 188 -5.86 19.68 8.59
C SER A 188 -5.11 21.00 8.82
N ALA A 189 -3.82 20.96 9.14
CA ALA A 189 -2.99 22.16 9.30
C ALA A 189 -2.80 22.96 7.99
N TYR A 190 -3.00 22.31 6.84
CA TYR A 190 -2.74 22.85 5.51
C TYR A 190 -4.02 23.02 4.68
N GLU A 191 -5.19 22.96 5.32
CA GLU A 191 -6.50 23.01 4.66
C GLU A 191 -6.67 24.20 3.69
N LYS A 192 -6.04 25.35 3.98
CA LYS A 192 -6.10 26.52 3.08
C LYS A 192 -5.32 26.36 1.78
N VAL A 193 -4.29 25.51 1.78
CA VAL A 193 -3.43 25.27 0.61
C VAL A 193 -3.95 24.11 -0.22
N ILE A 194 -4.60 23.14 0.42
CA ILE A 194 -5.23 21.98 -0.25
C ILE A 194 -6.49 22.45 -0.97
N ASP A 195 -6.60 22.23 -2.27
CA ASP A 195 -7.79 22.60 -3.04
C ASP A 195 -8.81 21.44 -3.03
N VAL A 196 -8.37 20.22 -3.31
CA VAL A 196 -9.23 19.02 -3.24
C VAL A 196 -8.64 18.04 -2.23
N ALA A 197 -9.48 17.48 -1.37
CA ALA A 197 -9.07 16.52 -0.36
C ALA A 197 -9.88 15.24 -0.50
N VAL A 198 -9.23 14.12 -0.79
CA VAL A 198 -9.84 12.80 -0.94
C VAL A 198 -9.38 11.92 0.20
N PHE A 199 -10.30 11.21 0.85
CA PHE A 199 -10.00 10.21 1.86
C PHE A 199 -10.43 8.83 1.41
N LEU A 200 -9.48 7.90 1.42
CA LEU A 200 -9.74 6.49 1.14
C LEU A 200 -10.12 5.81 2.45
N GLU A 201 -11.41 5.52 2.59
CA GLU A 201 -11.98 4.88 3.77
C GLU A 201 -12.06 3.36 3.58
N PRO A 202 -11.39 2.55 4.41
CA PRO A 202 -11.56 1.10 4.35
C PRO A 202 -13.00 0.70 4.68
N HIS A 203 -13.64 -0.05 3.78
CA HIS A 203 -15.00 -0.56 3.94
C HIS A 203 -15.03 -2.05 3.57
N ASP A 204 -15.05 -2.93 4.57
CA ASP A 204 -14.91 -4.38 4.43
C ASP A 204 -13.67 -4.81 3.61
N HIS A 205 -13.87 -5.34 2.40
CA HIS A 205 -12.81 -5.74 1.47
C HIS A 205 -12.53 -4.68 0.40
N LEU A 206 -13.23 -3.54 0.47
CA LEU A 206 -13.24 -2.44 -0.47
C LEU A 206 -12.71 -1.16 0.18
N VAL A 207 -12.61 -0.12 -0.64
CA VAL A 207 -12.20 1.23 -0.30
C VAL A 207 -13.26 2.18 -0.81
N ARG A 208 -13.92 2.89 0.10
CA ARG A 208 -14.82 3.97 -0.26
C ARG A 208 -14.03 5.25 -0.44
N VAL A 209 -14.19 5.91 -1.58
CA VAL A 209 -13.54 7.19 -1.89
C VAL A 209 -14.44 8.32 -1.41
N ARG A 210 -13.97 9.09 -0.43
CA ARG A 210 -14.71 10.23 0.12
C ARG A 210 -14.04 11.53 -0.28
N ILE A 211 -14.83 12.50 -0.72
CA ILE A 211 -14.36 13.86 -0.89
C ILE A 211 -14.58 14.57 0.45
N LEU A 212 -13.53 15.16 1.00
CA LEU A 212 -13.53 15.92 2.25
C LEU A 212 -13.43 17.43 2.01
N LYS A 213 -12.95 17.82 0.82
CA LYS A 213 -12.89 19.20 0.35
C LYS A 213 -12.90 19.21 -1.18
N ASP A 214 -13.64 20.15 -1.74
CA ASP A 214 -13.74 20.41 -3.17
C ASP A 214 -13.63 21.93 -3.41
N HIS A 215 -12.41 22.42 -3.64
CA HIS A 215 -12.12 23.84 -3.79
C HIS A 215 -12.74 24.70 -2.67
N ASP A 216 -13.50 25.74 -3.04
CA ASP A 216 -14.25 26.60 -2.14
C ASP A 216 -15.74 26.18 -2.06
N ASN A 217 -16.08 24.99 -2.54
CA ASN A 217 -17.45 24.47 -2.48
C ASN A 217 -17.84 24.18 -1.02
N PRO A 218 -18.87 24.85 -0.47
CA PRO A 218 -19.30 24.62 0.91
C PRO A 218 -20.02 23.28 1.12
N ASN A 219 -20.50 22.66 0.04
CA ASN A 219 -21.27 21.42 0.08
C ASN A 219 -20.55 20.35 -0.72
N VAL A 220 -19.78 19.52 -0.01
CA VAL A 220 -19.10 18.38 -0.61
C VAL A 220 -20.07 17.21 -0.65
N ASP A 221 -20.36 16.70 -1.85
CA ASP A 221 -21.25 15.57 -2.03
C ASP A 221 -20.63 14.28 -1.46
N GLU A 222 -21.47 13.39 -0.91
CA GLU A 222 -21.02 12.04 -0.59
C GLU A 222 -20.81 11.25 -1.88
N THR A 223 -19.55 10.86 -2.15
CA THR A 223 -19.26 9.97 -3.26
C THR A 223 -19.77 8.56 -2.97
N HIS A 224 -20.51 7.96 -3.90
CA HIS A 224 -20.87 6.54 -3.90
C HIS A 224 -19.79 5.66 -4.56
N LEU A 225 -18.55 6.13 -4.62
CA LEU A 225 -17.45 5.46 -5.30
C LEU A 225 -16.79 4.45 -4.36
N GLU A 226 -17.01 3.16 -4.63
CA GLU A 226 -16.35 2.04 -3.96
C GLU A 226 -15.41 1.32 -4.91
N LEU A 227 -14.19 1.12 -4.43
CA LEU A 227 -13.05 0.64 -5.20
C LEU A 227 -12.42 -0.56 -4.50
N GLU A 228 -11.96 -1.54 -5.26
CA GLU A 228 -11.10 -2.59 -4.70
C GLU A 228 -9.70 -1.99 -4.39
N PRO A 229 -9.10 -2.16 -3.19
CA PRO A 229 -7.91 -1.41 -2.76
C PRO A 229 -6.65 -1.55 -3.64
N ASP A 230 -6.45 -2.70 -4.28
CA ASP A 230 -5.23 -3.02 -5.03
C ASP A 230 -5.40 -2.73 -6.53
N THR A 231 -6.62 -2.75 -7.04
CA THR A 231 -6.94 -2.64 -8.47
C THR A 231 -7.72 -1.39 -8.79
N LEU A 232 -8.38 -0.86 -7.77
CA LEU A 232 -9.28 0.28 -7.77
C LEU A 232 -10.31 0.20 -8.89
N GLN A 233 -10.82 -1.01 -9.09
CA GLN A 233 -11.95 -1.26 -9.96
C GLN A 233 -13.24 -0.81 -9.27
N LEU A 234 -14.15 -0.25 -10.06
CA LEU A 234 -15.54 -0.03 -9.65
C LEU A 234 -16.19 -1.37 -9.33
N VAL A 235 -16.66 -1.54 -8.11
CA VAL A 235 -17.56 -2.64 -7.80
C VAL A 235 -18.93 -2.28 -8.35
N SER A 236 -19.32 -2.94 -9.45
CA SER A 236 -20.71 -2.93 -9.93
C SER A 236 -21.40 -4.20 -9.43
N ASP A 237 -22.68 -4.09 -9.04
CA ASP A 237 -23.47 -5.14 -8.39
C ASP A 237 -23.48 -6.51 -9.12
N ASP A 238 -23.09 -6.56 -10.40
CA ASP A 238 -23.14 -7.77 -11.24
C ASP A 238 -21.76 -8.35 -11.63
N LYS A 239 -20.63 -7.78 -11.19
CA LYS A 239 -19.30 -8.31 -11.52
C LYS A 239 -18.47 -8.60 -10.27
N ILE A 240 -18.43 -9.87 -9.88
CA ILE A 240 -17.35 -10.40 -9.05
C ILE A 240 -16.11 -10.47 -9.95
N VAL A 241 -15.32 -9.40 -9.97
CA VAL A 241 -14.02 -9.42 -10.64
C VAL A 241 -13.01 -10.06 -9.70
N GLY A 242 -12.29 -11.08 -10.18
CA GLY A 242 -11.21 -11.71 -9.40
C GLY A 242 -10.09 -10.70 -9.11
N PRO A 243 -9.28 -10.91 -8.06
CA PRO A 243 -8.17 -10.00 -7.73
C PRO A 243 -7.27 -9.79 -8.96
N ALA A 244 -6.88 -8.55 -9.27
CA ALA A 244 -5.99 -8.33 -10.40
C ALA A 244 -4.67 -9.08 -10.18
N SER A 245 -4.13 -9.61 -11.27
CA SER A 245 -2.85 -10.30 -11.27
C SER A 245 -1.72 -9.27 -11.29
N MET A 246 -1.50 -8.58 -10.17
CA MET A 246 -0.37 -7.67 -10.03
C MET A 246 0.95 -8.47 -10.12
N PRO A 247 2.01 -7.92 -10.76
CA PRO A 247 3.30 -8.60 -10.81
C PRO A 247 3.91 -8.70 -9.40
N ALA A 248 4.72 -9.73 -9.14
CA ALA A 248 5.29 -10.01 -7.82
C ALA A 248 5.98 -8.78 -7.18
N ARG A 249 6.70 -7.97 -7.97
CA ARG A 249 7.37 -6.73 -7.56
C ARG A 249 6.45 -5.60 -7.06
N ALA A 250 5.13 -5.68 -7.31
CA ALA A 250 4.14 -4.78 -6.69
C ALA A 250 3.83 -5.17 -5.24
N TYR A 251 4.18 -6.38 -4.81
CA TYR A 251 3.89 -6.87 -3.46
C TYR A 251 5.01 -6.54 -2.47
N THR A 252 4.62 -6.29 -1.23
CA THR A 252 5.51 -6.05 -0.09
C THR A 252 5.25 -7.07 1.01
N LEU A 253 6.28 -7.86 1.35
CA LEU A 253 6.31 -8.68 2.54
C LEU A 253 6.64 -7.83 3.76
N LEU A 254 5.82 -7.93 4.81
CA LEU A 254 6.05 -7.35 6.12
C LEU A 254 6.43 -8.47 7.10
N SER A 255 7.60 -8.39 7.74
CA SER A 255 8.01 -9.40 8.72
C SER A 255 8.90 -8.81 9.82
N GLY A 256 9.30 -9.63 10.79
CA GLY A 256 10.28 -9.26 11.81
C GLY A 256 11.72 -9.69 11.46
N GLY A 257 11.95 -10.34 10.32
CA GLY A 257 13.25 -10.84 9.89
C GLY A 257 13.87 -11.91 10.79
N ALA A 258 13.10 -12.60 11.63
CA ALA A 258 13.59 -13.64 12.52
C ALA A 258 14.01 -14.92 11.78
N ASN A 259 14.80 -15.78 12.45
CA ASN A 259 15.08 -17.12 11.94
C ASN A 259 13.78 -17.96 11.86
N GLY A 260 13.78 -18.98 11.00
CA GLY A 260 12.64 -19.88 10.78
C GLY A 260 11.71 -19.36 9.68
N ALA A 261 10.41 -19.28 9.98
CA ALA A 261 9.40 -18.92 8.99
C ALA A 261 9.64 -17.55 8.34
N GLU A 262 9.95 -16.51 9.12
CA GLU A 262 10.19 -15.15 8.59
C GLU A 262 11.38 -15.10 7.63
N ALA A 263 12.44 -15.87 7.91
CA ALA A 263 13.59 -15.98 7.00
C ALA A 263 13.22 -16.67 5.69
N GLU A 264 12.38 -17.71 5.71
CA GLU A 264 11.92 -18.39 4.49
C GLU A 264 10.97 -17.51 3.66
N PHE A 265 10.02 -16.83 4.31
CA PHE A 265 9.18 -15.82 3.66
C PHE A 265 10.04 -14.75 2.98
N GLY A 266 11.05 -14.22 3.69
CA GLY A 266 11.97 -13.22 3.15
C GLY A 266 12.82 -13.75 1.99
N ALA A 267 13.36 -14.97 2.10
CA ALA A 267 14.14 -15.59 1.02
C ALA A 267 13.31 -15.78 -0.26
N LEU A 268 12.05 -16.21 -0.13
CA LEU A 268 11.14 -16.33 -1.28
C LEU A 268 10.67 -14.97 -1.80
N ALA A 269 10.44 -13.98 -0.94
CA ALA A 269 10.15 -12.62 -1.36
C ALA A 269 11.28 -12.07 -2.24
N GLU A 270 12.53 -12.25 -1.83
CA GLU A 270 13.70 -11.91 -2.64
C GLU A 270 13.79 -12.71 -3.95
N GLU A 271 13.55 -14.02 -3.90
CA GLU A 271 13.57 -14.91 -5.08
C GLU A 271 12.55 -14.49 -6.14
N TYR A 272 11.36 -14.07 -5.72
CA TYR A 272 10.27 -13.63 -6.61
C TYR A 272 10.29 -12.12 -6.93
N GLY A 273 11.22 -11.36 -6.33
CA GLY A 273 11.38 -9.92 -6.60
C GLY A 273 10.41 -9.00 -5.86
N LEU A 274 9.81 -9.46 -4.77
CA LEU A 274 8.98 -8.64 -3.88
C LEU A 274 9.83 -7.60 -3.12
N THR A 275 9.17 -6.55 -2.65
CA THR A 275 9.76 -5.68 -1.63
C THR A 275 9.65 -6.37 -0.26
N GLU A 276 10.68 -6.22 0.59
CA GLU A 276 10.68 -6.72 1.97
C GLU A 276 10.78 -5.54 2.93
N ILE A 277 9.97 -5.53 3.98
CA ILE A 277 10.12 -4.64 5.14
C ILE A 277 10.20 -5.51 6.38
N ASN A 278 11.37 -5.50 7.01
CA ASN A 278 11.70 -6.30 8.18
C ASN A 278 11.81 -5.39 9.41
N TYR A 279 10.73 -5.30 10.19
CA TYR A 279 10.67 -4.44 11.37
C TYR A 279 11.54 -4.99 12.51
N SER A 280 12.50 -4.19 12.96
CA SER A 280 13.42 -4.50 14.05
C SER A 280 13.49 -3.34 15.06
N PHE A 281 14.36 -3.48 16.05
CA PHE A 281 14.67 -2.45 17.04
C PHE A 281 16.12 -2.61 17.50
N ALA A 282 16.69 -1.53 18.03
CA ALA A 282 18.07 -1.50 18.50
C ALA A 282 18.40 -2.70 19.42
N GLY A 283 19.46 -3.43 19.05
CA GLY A 283 19.96 -4.59 19.80
C GLY A 283 19.28 -5.94 19.50
N ARG A 284 18.34 -6.00 18.54
CA ARG A 284 17.75 -7.27 18.07
C ARG A 284 18.53 -7.85 16.89
N THR A 285 18.94 -9.10 17.02
CA THR A 285 19.51 -9.87 15.89
C THR A 285 18.41 -10.40 14.97
N THR A 286 18.56 -10.18 13.66
CA THR A 286 17.69 -10.70 12.60
C THR A 286 18.46 -11.68 11.71
N ALA A 287 17.77 -12.65 11.12
CA ALA A 287 18.31 -13.56 10.11
C ALA A 287 18.32 -12.92 8.71
N ARG A 288 17.41 -11.96 8.46
CA ARG A 288 17.36 -11.15 7.24
C ARG A 288 17.96 -9.77 7.52
N SER A 289 18.76 -9.27 6.58
CA SER A 289 19.33 -7.90 6.59
C SER A 289 18.69 -6.99 5.53
N ARG A 290 18.04 -7.57 4.52
CA ARG A 290 17.34 -6.82 3.45
C ARG A 290 16.09 -6.15 4.00
N GLY A 291 15.86 -4.89 3.63
CA GLY A 291 14.63 -4.17 3.99
C GLY A 291 14.43 -3.93 5.50
N VAL A 292 15.49 -3.98 6.31
CA VAL A 292 15.36 -3.78 7.76
C VAL A 292 14.97 -2.33 8.06
N VAL A 293 13.90 -2.18 8.84
CA VAL A 293 13.46 -0.90 9.40
C VAL A 293 13.63 -0.99 10.92
N GLU A 294 14.62 -0.29 11.45
CA GLU A 294 14.83 -0.19 12.89
C GLU A 294 13.90 0.86 13.48
N LEU A 295 12.92 0.41 14.27
CA LEU A 295 11.93 1.29 14.88
C LEU A 295 12.54 2.05 16.07
N SER A 296 12.32 3.36 16.08
CA SER A 296 12.59 4.23 17.22
C SER A 296 11.70 3.92 18.41
N GLU A 297 12.05 4.42 19.60
CA GLU A 297 11.20 4.29 20.79
C GLU A 297 9.81 4.91 20.59
N ALA A 298 9.71 6.01 19.84
CA ALA A 298 8.44 6.67 19.53
C ALA A 298 7.56 5.79 18.63
N GLU A 299 8.15 5.16 17.60
CA GLU A 299 7.42 4.24 16.72
C GLU A 299 7.04 2.95 17.43
N LEU A 300 7.93 2.37 18.25
CA LEU A 300 7.61 1.20 19.08
C LEU A 300 6.41 1.47 20.00
N LYS A 301 6.33 2.68 20.56
CA LYS A 301 5.22 3.09 21.42
C LYS A 301 3.86 3.11 20.70
N GLN A 302 3.83 3.31 19.37
CA GLN A 302 2.58 3.22 18.60
C GLN A 302 1.96 1.82 18.63
N GLY A 303 2.80 0.78 18.73
CA GLY A 303 2.39 -0.62 18.88
C GLY A 303 2.28 -1.07 20.33
N GLU A 304 2.25 -0.14 21.30
CA GLU A 304 2.17 -0.49 22.72
C GLU A 304 0.83 -1.15 23.04
N VAL A 305 0.91 -2.35 23.63
CA VAL A 305 -0.24 -3.11 24.08
C VAL A 305 0.01 -3.61 25.49
N SER A 306 -1.02 -3.54 26.33
CA SER A 306 -0.89 -3.99 27.72
C SER A 306 -0.64 -5.49 27.77
N GLY A 307 0.31 -5.92 28.62
CA GLY A 307 0.60 -7.34 28.78
C GLY A 307 -0.63 -8.15 29.20
N ALA A 308 -1.46 -7.58 30.09
CA ALA A 308 -2.72 -8.19 30.52
C ALA A 308 -3.70 -8.42 29.35
N TYR A 309 -3.75 -7.50 28.37
CA TYR A 309 -4.56 -7.69 27.17
C TYR A 309 -4.03 -8.85 26.32
N VAL A 310 -2.71 -8.89 26.07
CA VAL A 310 -2.09 -9.97 25.28
C VAL A 310 -2.29 -11.32 25.94
N GLU A 311 -2.11 -11.41 27.26
CA GLU A 311 -2.33 -12.63 28.05
C GLU A 311 -3.80 -13.07 28.02
N ALA A 312 -4.74 -12.12 28.07
CA ALA A 312 -6.17 -12.40 27.96
C ALA A 312 -6.58 -12.88 26.57
N GLN A 313 -5.99 -12.35 25.48
CA GLN A 313 -6.29 -12.77 24.11
C GLN A 313 -5.65 -14.11 23.74
N LEU A 314 -4.48 -14.42 24.31
CA LEU A 314 -3.72 -15.64 23.99
C LEU A 314 -3.84 -16.75 25.05
N HIS A 315 -4.65 -16.50 26.09
CA HIS A 315 -4.91 -17.38 27.24
C HIS A 315 -3.66 -17.98 27.90
N ARG A 316 -2.57 -17.21 27.96
CA ARG A 316 -1.29 -17.66 28.54
C ARG A 316 -0.43 -16.49 28.99
N GLN A 317 0.49 -16.77 29.91
CA GLN A 317 1.42 -15.78 30.42
C GLN A 317 2.66 -15.65 29.52
N PHE A 318 3.23 -14.45 29.49
CA PHE A 318 4.43 -14.18 28.72
C PHE A 318 5.54 -13.53 29.58
N PRO A 319 6.82 -13.61 29.14
CA PRO A 319 7.91 -12.93 29.82
C PRO A 319 7.69 -11.42 29.87
N LYS A 320 7.78 -10.83 31.06
CA LYS A 320 7.64 -9.37 31.27
C LYS A 320 8.96 -8.62 31.02
N THR A 321 9.73 -9.05 30.02
CA THR A 321 11.03 -8.44 29.68
C THR A 321 10.87 -7.29 28.68
N PRO A 322 11.73 -6.25 28.73
CA PRO A 322 11.70 -5.17 27.73
C PRO A 322 11.84 -5.68 26.29
N GLN A 323 12.69 -6.68 26.06
CA GLN A 323 12.92 -7.27 24.74
C GLN A 323 11.66 -7.96 24.21
N PHE A 324 10.93 -8.68 25.06
CA PHE A 324 9.68 -9.33 24.66
C PHE A 324 8.58 -8.30 24.36
N ARG A 325 8.50 -7.22 25.16
CA ARG A 325 7.58 -6.11 24.89
C ARG A 325 7.86 -5.46 23.54
N LYS A 326 9.13 -5.13 23.25
CA LYS A 326 9.55 -4.58 21.96
C LYS A 326 9.21 -5.50 20.80
N MET A 327 9.36 -6.82 20.97
CA MET A 327 8.93 -7.80 19.97
C MET A 327 7.42 -7.75 19.72
N LEU A 328 6.57 -7.64 20.75
CA LEU A 328 5.12 -7.49 20.53
C LEU A 328 4.78 -6.20 19.79
N GLN A 329 5.48 -5.10 20.12
CA GLN A 329 5.34 -3.82 19.43
C GLN A 329 5.73 -3.92 17.96
N THR A 330 6.80 -4.65 17.60
CA THR A 330 7.16 -4.83 16.19
C THR A 330 6.18 -5.72 15.42
N ILE A 331 5.59 -6.73 16.06
CA ILE A 331 4.54 -7.54 15.43
C ILE A 331 3.32 -6.67 15.10
N TRP A 332 2.99 -5.69 15.94
CA TRP A 332 1.94 -4.73 15.60
C TRP A 332 2.23 -3.97 14.31
N HIS A 333 3.47 -3.49 14.11
CA HIS A 333 3.85 -2.81 12.86
C HIS A 333 3.78 -3.71 11.62
N GLN A 334 4.17 -4.98 11.78
CA GLN A 334 4.04 -5.98 10.72
C GLN A 334 2.58 -6.15 10.28
N VAL A 335 1.66 -6.28 11.24
CA VAL A 335 0.24 -6.59 10.96
C VAL A 335 -0.57 -5.34 10.65
N ASN A 336 -0.28 -4.20 11.26
CA ASN A 336 -1.11 -2.99 11.18
C ASN A 336 -1.26 -2.48 9.74
N THR A 337 -0.21 -2.58 8.92
CA THR A 337 -0.23 -2.08 7.52
C THR A 337 -0.37 -3.19 6.47
N ALA A 338 -0.53 -4.44 6.90
CA ALA A 338 -0.81 -5.58 6.04
C ALA A 338 -2.29 -5.61 5.63
N GLY A 339 -2.60 -5.99 4.40
CA GLY A 339 -3.95 -6.36 3.97
C GLY A 339 -4.31 -7.81 4.32
N GLN A 340 -3.31 -8.69 4.50
CA GLN A 340 -3.47 -10.11 4.78
C GLN A 340 -2.31 -10.63 5.65
N VAL A 341 -2.55 -11.66 6.47
CA VAL A 341 -1.55 -12.20 7.39
C VAL A 341 -1.41 -13.71 7.22
N PHE A 342 -0.17 -14.17 7.03
CA PHE A 342 0.23 -15.57 6.98
C PHE A 342 1.11 -15.91 8.18
N VAL A 343 0.77 -16.99 8.86
CA VAL A 343 1.36 -17.42 10.12
C VAL A 343 1.75 -18.89 9.99
N VAL A 344 2.99 -19.25 10.29
CA VAL A 344 3.39 -20.67 10.44
C VAL A 344 3.53 -21.01 11.92
N GLY A 345 2.73 -21.95 12.42
CA GLY A 345 2.67 -22.25 13.85
C GLY A 345 1.88 -23.52 14.15
N MET A 346 1.20 -23.53 15.30
CA MET A 346 0.30 -24.60 15.73
C MET A 346 -0.97 -23.98 16.30
N ILE A 347 -2.13 -24.40 15.80
CA ILE A 347 -3.43 -23.97 16.31
C ILE A 347 -3.74 -24.77 17.56
N LEU A 348 -3.93 -24.07 18.67
CA LEU A 348 -4.23 -24.64 19.97
C LEU A 348 -5.74 -24.94 20.11
N PRO A 349 -6.14 -25.79 21.08
CA PRO A 349 -7.56 -26.12 21.32
C PRO A 349 -8.46 -24.93 21.63
N ASP A 350 -7.88 -23.82 22.10
CA ASP A 350 -8.58 -22.58 22.39
C ASP A 350 -8.68 -21.62 21.19
N ASN A 351 -8.35 -22.11 19.98
CA ASN A 351 -8.30 -21.37 18.71
C ASN A 351 -7.23 -20.27 18.62
N THR A 352 -6.33 -20.15 19.60
CA THR A 352 -5.16 -19.29 19.48
C THR A 352 -4.05 -20.02 18.73
N VAL A 353 -3.11 -19.29 18.14
CA VAL A 353 -1.89 -19.89 17.57
C VAL A 353 -0.78 -19.83 18.61
N ASN A 354 0.07 -20.85 18.69
CA ASN A 354 1.13 -20.93 19.68
C ASN A 354 2.23 -19.84 19.57
N GLY A 355 2.96 -19.63 20.66
CA GLY A 355 4.14 -18.76 20.70
C GLY A 355 3.86 -17.25 20.54
N GLY A 356 4.92 -16.49 20.23
CA GLY A 356 4.84 -15.06 19.92
C GLY A 356 4.17 -14.76 18.57
N THR A 357 4.19 -15.73 17.66
CA THR A 357 3.48 -15.66 16.37
C THR A 357 1.97 -15.60 16.55
N GLY A 358 1.43 -16.22 17.61
CA GLY A 358 0.02 -16.11 17.96
C GLY A 358 -0.48 -14.68 18.09
N TRP A 359 0.39 -13.76 18.53
CA TRP A 359 0.02 -12.36 18.63
C TRP A 359 -0.30 -11.73 17.27
N ALA A 360 0.41 -12.11 16.20
CA ALA A 360 0.11 -11.62 14.85
C ALA A 360 -1.27 -12.12 14.37
N ALA A 361 -1.60 -13.38 14.68
CA ALA A 361 -2.90 -13.95 14.34
C ALA A 361 -4.04 -13.24 15.08
N GLU A 362 -3.90 -12.98 16.38
CA GLU A 362 -4.92 -12.27 17.16
C GLU A 362 -5.08 -10.81 16.73
N LEU A 363 -3.99 -10.12 16.40
CA LEU A 363 -4.06 -8.77 15.83
C LEU A 363 -4.81 -8.76 14.49
N ALA A 364 -4.55 -9.74 13.62
CA ALA A 364 -5.23 -9.86 12.34
C ALA A 364 -6.74 -10.09 12.53
N LYS A 365 -7.12 -11.01 13.42
CA LYS A 365 -8.52 -11.26 13.82
C LYS A 365 -9.18 -9.99 14.34
N HIS A 366 -8.52 -9.29 15.26
CA HIS A 366 -9.03 -8.06 15.87
C HIS A 366 -9.21 -6.93 14.84
N PHE A 367 -8.33 -6.85 13.83
CA PHE A 367 -8.44 -5.89 12.74
C PHE A 367 -9.34 -6.33 11.59
N GLY A 368 -9.97 -7.50 11.67
CA GLY A 368 -10.84 -8.02 10.60
C GLY A 368 -10.07 -8.35 9.31
N LYS A 369 -8.78 -8.67 9.42
CA LYS A 369 -7.93 -8.98 8.26
C LYS A 369 -7.97 -10.48 7.95
N PRO A 370 -7.97 -10.88 6.67
CA PRO A 370 -7.78 -12.28 6.30
C PRO A 370 -6.49 -12.83 6.94
N VAL A 371 -6.64 -13.90 7.71
CA VAL A 371 -5.55 -14.56 8.43
C VAL A 371 -5.52 -16.05 8.13
N HIS A 372 -4.33 -16.51 7.75
CA HIS A 372 -4.07 -17.87 7.30
C HIS A 372 -2.96 -18.47 8.16
N VAL A 373 -3.18 -19.66 8.69
CA VAL A 373 -2.24 -20.36 9.56
C VAL A 373 -1.86 -21.68 8.91
N TYR A 374 -0.58 -21.90 8.65
CA TYR A 374 -0.06 -23.24 8.40
C TYR A 374 0.23 -23.89 9.74
N ASP A 375 -0.55 -24.90 10.08
CA ASP A 375 -0.36 -25.70 11.28
C ASP A 375 0.64 -26.81 11.00
N GLN A 376 1.82 -26.76 11.62
CA GLN A 376 2.89 -27.75 11.35
C GLN A 376 2.56 -29.15 11.87
N GLU A 377 1.72 -29.29 12.91
CA GLU A 377 1.33 -30.61 13.44
C GLU A 377 0.26 -31.25 12.54
N LYS A 378 -0.70 -30.43 12.08
CA LYS A 378 -1.77 -30.88 11.18
C LYS A 378 -1.35 -30.93 9.71
N LYS A 379 -0.19 -30.35 9.37
CA LYS A 379 0.39 -30.28 8.02
C LYS A 379 -0.58 -29.69 6.99
N GLY A 380 -1.20 -28.57 7.32
CA GLY A 380 -2.20 -27.94 6.46
C GLY A 380 -2.44 -26.47 6.76
N TRP A 381 -3.00 -25.77 5.78
CA TRP A 381 -3.43 -24.38 5.92
C TRP A 381 -4.84 -24.27 6.47
N PHE A 382 -5.06 -23.24 7.28
CA PHE A 382 -6.34 -22.92 7.88
C PHE A 382 -6.60 -21.41 7.79
N THR A 383 -7.83 -21.02 7.46
CA THR A 383 -8.27 -19.63 7.45
C THR A 383 -9.27 -19.36 8.58
N TRP A 384 -9.23 -18.16 9.15
CA TRP A 384 -10.18 -17.76 10.19
C TRP A 384 -11.47 -17.21 9.58
N THR A 385 -12.61 -17.76 9.98
CA THR A 385 -13.94 -17.37 9.48
C THR A 385 -14.63 -16.29 10.30
N GLY A 386 -13.95 -15.75 11.32
CA GLY A 386 -14.57 -14.89 12.35
C GLY A 386 -15.00 -15.66 13.60
N LYS A 387 -15.19 -16.98 13.49
CA LYS A 387 -15.64 -17.84 14.61
C LYS A 387 -14.79 -19.10 14.79
N GLU A 388 -14.33 -19.69 13.70
CA GLU A 388 -13.58 -20.94 13.71
C GLU A 388 -12.51 -20.97 12.62
N TRP A 389 -11.52 -21.84 12.80
CA TRP A 389 -10.53 -22.18 11.78
C TRP A 389 -11.10 -23.21 10.81
N LYS A 390 -11.06 -22.92 9.50
CA LYS A 390 -11.42 -23.86 8.45
C LYS A 390 -10.22 -24.22 7.62
N THR A 391 -10.13 -25.48 7.21
CA THR A 391 -9.09 -25.94 6.27
C THR A 391 -9.19 -25.17 4.97
N GLU A 392 -8.03 -24.82 4.43
CA GLU A 392 -7.87 -24.14 3.15
C GLU A 392 -6.80 -24.87 2.37
N GLU A 393 -7.08 -25.29 1.14
CA GLU A 393 -6.15 -26.13 0.39
C GLU A 393 -5.04 -25.32 -0.30
N GLN A 394 -5.39 -24.16 -0.85
CA GLN A 394 -4.48 -23.34 -1.65
C GLN A 394 -4.65 -21.85 -1.33
N PRO A 395 -4.19 -21.41 -0.15
CA PRO A 395 -4.14 -19.98 0.12
C PRO A 395 -3.29 -19.26 -0.92
N LYS A 396 -3.67 -18.02 -1.22
CA LYS A 396 -2.92 -17.12 -2.10
C LYS A 396 -2.73 -15.77 -1.46
N VAL A 397 -1.60 -15.15 -1.76
CA VAL A 397 -1.34 -13.74 -1.45
C VAL A 397 -2.18 -12.90 -2.41
N ASN A 398 -3.27 -12.35 -1.89
CA ASN A 398 -4.21 -11.54 -2.69
C ASN A 398 -4.13 -10.05 -2.36
N ARG A 399 -3.28 -9.67 -1.40
CA ARG A 399 -3.12 -8.29 -0.94
C ARG A 399 -1.69 -7.83 -1.20
N THR A 400 -1.53 -6.67 -1.83
CA THR A 400 -0.22 -6.13 -2.21
C THR A 400 0.71 -5.86 -1.02
N ARG A 401 0.17 -5.77 0.19
CA ARG A 401 0.95 -5.78 1.43
C ARG A 401 0.46 -6.94 2.30
N PHE A 402 1.36 -7.83 2.69
CA PHE A 402 1.00 -8.96 3.54
C PHE A 402 2.07 -9.23 4.59
N THR A 403 1.64 -9.75 5.75
CA THR A 403 2.56 -10.22 6.78
C THR A 403 2.90 -11.68 6.55
N GLY A 404 4.18 -12.05 6.62
CA GLY A 404 4.63 -13.43 6.72
C GLY A 404 5.41 -13.61 8.01
N THR A 405 4.85 -14.31 8.99
CA THR A 405 5.49 -14.55 10.29
C THR A 405 5.32 -16.01 10.73
N GLY A 406 6.06 -16.44 11.74
CA GLY A 406 5.95 -17.82 12.19
C GLY A 406 6.91 -18.24 13.27
N THR A 407 6.88 -19.54 13.52
CA THR A 407 7.82 -20.26 14.38
C THR A 407 9.27 -20.03 13.97
N ARG A 408 10.16 -20.03 14.97
CA ARG A 408 11.62 -20.07 14.76
C ARG A 408 12.11 -21.47 14.37
N PHE A 409 11.30 -22.50 14.64
CA PHE A 409 11.58 -23.90 14.34
C PHE A 409 10.69 -24.32 13.18
N LEU A 410 11.06 -23.87 11.98
CA LEU A 410 10.35 -24.19 10.75
C LEU A 410 10.66 -25.64 10.34
N SER A 411 9.61 -26.43 10.14
CA SER A 411 9.68 -27.80 9.60
C SER A 411 9.92 -27.80 8.09
N ASP A 412 10.37 -28.92 7.52
CA ASP A 412 10.51 -29.08 6.07
C ASP A 412 9.16 -28.98 5.36
N GLU A 413 8.09 -29.49 5.98
CA GLU A 413 6.72 -29.32 5.47
C GLU A 413 6.27 -27.86 5.53
N GLY A 414 6.59 -27.13 6.61
CA GLY A 414 6.32 -25.70 6.71
C GLY A 414 7.05 -24.90 5.64
N LYS A 415 8.33 -25.22 5.38
CA LYS A 415 9.11 -24.62 4.30
C LYS A 415 8.48 -24.90 2.92
N THR A 416 8.07 -26.14 2.68
CA THR A 416 7.38 -26.54 1.45
C THR A 416 6.06 -25.79 1.29
N ALA A 417 5.30 -25.61 2.37
CA ALA A 417 4.03 -24.89 2.35
C ALA A 417 4.20 -23.39 2.03
N ILE A 418 5.22 -22.72 2.56
CA ILE A 418 5.53 -21.33 2.19
C ILE A 418 5.90 -21.26 0.71
N ARG A 419 6.76 -22.16 0.21
CA ARG A 419 7.12 -22.18 -1.22
C ARG A 419 5.90 -22.41 -2.13
N ALA A 420 5.01 -23.33 -1.74
CA ALA A 420 3.77 -23.59 -2.46
C ALA A 420 2.84 -22.37 -2.47
N LEU A 421 2.74 -21.63 -1.36
CA LEU A 421 2.00 -20.36 -1.29
C LEU A 421 2.54 -19.34 -2.29
N PHE A 422 3.86 -19.15 -2.37
CA PHE A 422 4.46 -18.22 -3.34
C PHE A 422 4.22 -18.66 -4.78
N GLN A 423 4.41 -19.95 -5.08
CA GLN A 423 4.17 -20.49 -6.42
C GLN A 423 2.71 -20.34 -6.85
N ALA A 424 1.75 -20.61 -5.95
CA ALA A 424 0.33 -20.44 -6.20
C ALA A 424 -0.09 -18.97 -6.40
N SER A 425 0.65 -18.04 -5.79
CA SER A 425 0.36 -16.60 -5.83
C SER A 425 1.01 -15.89 -7.02
N PHE A 426 2.24 -16.25 -7.37
CA PHE A 426 3.08 -15.49 -8.31
C PHE A 426 3.59 -16.30 -9.51
N GLY A 427 3.29 -17.60 -9.59
CA GLY A 427 3.75 -18.46 -10.66
C GLY A 427 5.20 -18.90 -10.46
N ASN A 428 6.01 -18.85 -11.52
CA ASN A 428 7.43 -19.22 -11.46
C ASN A 428 8.29 -17.99 -11.11
N PRO A 429 9.36 -18.15 -10.32
CA PRO A 429 10.27 -17.04 -10.06
C PRO A 429 10.95 -16.58 -11.37
N PRO A 430 11.28 -15.28 -11.49
CA PRO A 430 11.96 -14.76 -12.67
C PRO A 430 13.29 -15.49 -12.88
N VAL A 431 13.59 -15.83 -14.14
CA VAL A 431 14.86 -16.48 -14.50
C VAL A 431 15.99 -15.54 -14.14
N LYS A 432 16.87 -15.94 -13.20
CA LYS A 432 18.11 -15.21 -12.94
C LYS A 432 18.94 -15.24 -14.23
N ASN A 433 19.01 -14.12 -14.95
CA ASN A 433 20.03 -13.94 -15.97
C ASN A 433 21.37 -14.06 -15.26
N GLN A 434 22.07 -15.18 -15.49
CA GLN A 434 23.46 -15.36 -15.07
C GLN A 434 24.28 -14.35 -15.87
N GLY A 435 24.64 -13.24 -15.23
CA GLY A 435 25.64 -12.30 -15.71
C GLY A 435 27.04 -12.79 -15.40
#